data_AF-A0A953W3L0-F1
#
_entry.id   AF-A0A953W3L0-F1
#
_cell.length_a   1.000
_cell.length_b   1.000
_cell.length_c   1.000
_cell.angle_alpha   90.00
_cell.angle_beta   90.00
_cell.angle_gamma   90.00
#
_symmetry.space_group_name_H-M   'P 1'
#
loop_
_entity.id
_entity.type
_entity.pdbx_description
1 polymer ?
#
loop_
_entity_poly.entity_id
_entity_poly.type
_entity_poly.pdbx_seq_one_letter_code
_entity_poly.pdbx_strand_id
1 'polypeptide(L)' 'MQVILLERVENLGGIGDEVKVRDGYARNFLLPGKKALRAND' A
#
# COMPACT_ATOMS: atom_id res chain seq x y z
N MET A 1 4.59 -0.15 8.20
CA MET A 1 3.19 0.28 7.98
C MET A 1 2.43 -0.80 7.23
N GLN A 2 1.21 -1.10 7.66
CA GLN A 2 0.28 -1.96 6.91
C GLN A 2 -0.62 -1.12 6.03
N VAL A 3 -0.78 -1.58 4.79
CA VAL A 3 -1.58 -0.89 3.77
C VAL A 3 -2.37 -1.90 2.96
N ILE A 4 -3.54 -1.47 2.49
CA ILE A 4 -4.41 -2.22 1.58
C ILE A 4 -4.22 -1.65 0.17
N LEU A 5 -3.85 -2.48 -0.79
CA LEU A 5 -3.61 -2.05 -2.17
C LEU A 5 -4.93 -1.78 -2.92
N LEU A 6 -4.98 -0.66 -3.64
CA LEU A 6 -6.12 -0.26 -4.47
C LEU A 6 -5.95 -0.61 -5.94
N GLU A 7 -4.72 -0.87 -6.37
CA GLU A 7 -4.36 -1.31 -7.71
C GLU A 7 -3.30 -2.41 -7.63
N ARG A 8 -3.10 -3.14 -8.73
CA ARG A 8 -2.00 -4.11 -8.82
C ARG A 8 -0.67 -3.38 -8.81
N VAL A 9 0.20 -3.73 -7.86
CA VAL A 9 1.57 -3.21 -7.77
C VAL A 9 2.55 -4.35 -8.00
N GLU A 10 3.38 -4.22 -9.04
CA GLU A 10 4.37 -5.23 -9.38
C GLU A 10 5.31 -5.50 -8.20
N ASN A 11 5.57 -6.79 -7.93
CA ASN A 11 6.40 -7.27 -6.83
C ASN A 11 5.89 -6.93 -5.41
N LEU A 12 4.64 -6.49 -5.28
CA LEU A 12 4.03 -6.18 -3.98
C LEU A 12 2.72 -6.93 -3.74
N GLY A 13 1.77 -6.87 -4.68
CA GLY A 13 0.48 -7.53 -4.52
C GLY A 13 -0.60 -7.10 -5.52
N GLY A 14 -1.76 -7.74 -5.41
CA GLY A 14 -2.98 -7.42 -6.15
C GLY A 14 -3.89 -6.44 -5.41
N ILE A 15 -5.02 -6.12 -6.03
CA ILE A 15 -6.05 -5.24 -5.44
C ILE A 15 -6.66 -5.94 -4.23
N GLY A 16 -6.77 -5.22 -3.12
CA GLY A 16 -7.37 -5.71 -1.87
C GLY A 16 -6.40 -6.44 -0.94
N ASP A 17 -5.15 -6.68 -1.38
CA ASP A 17 -4.16 -7.33 -0.55
C ASP A 17 -3.69 -6.38 0.56
N GLU A 18 -3.65 -6.90 1.79
CA GLU A 18 -3.03 -6.22 2.92
C GLU A 18 -1.54 -6.59 2.99
N VAL A 19 -0.68 -5.59 2.81
CA VAL A 19 0.78 -5.79 2.73
C VAL A 19 1.51 -4.91 3.73
N LYS A 20 2.57 -5.46 4.32
CA LYS A 20 3.45 -4.75 5.24
C LYS A 20 4.61 -4.13 4.47
N VAL A 21 4.69 -2.81 4.47
CA VAL A 21 5.72 -2.04 3.77
C VAL A 21 6.50 -1.13 4.71
N ARG A 22 7.64 -0.63 4.22
CA ARG A 22 8.43 0.42 4.91
C ARG A 22 7.63 1.71 4.93
N ASP A 23 7.70 2.44 6.04
CA ASP A 23 6.88 3.64 6.25
C ASP A 23 7.19 4.74 5.22
N GLY A 24 8.45 4.89 4.81
CA GLY A 24 8.84 5.83 3.76
C GLY A 24 8.20 5.49 2.40
N TYR A 25 8.12 4.21 2.06
CA TYR A 25 7.51 3.78 0.80
C TYR A 25 6.00 4.04 0.77
N ALA A 26 5.30 3.74 1.86
CA ALA A 26 3.89 4.07 1.97
C ALA A 26 3.64 5.58 1.99
N ARG A 27 4.38 6.37 2.78
CA ARG A 27 4.18 7.83 2.90
C ARG A 27 4.53 8.62 1.64
N ASN A 28 5.56 8.22 0.90
CA ASN A 28 6.08 9.01 -0.20
C ASN A 28 5.60 8.54 -1.57
N PHE A 29 5.19 7.28 -1.71
CA PHE A 29 4.80 6.70 -3.00
C PHE A 29 3.35 6.22 -3.01
N LEU A 30 2.98 5.30 -2.12
CA LEU A 30 1.67 4.64 -2.19
C LEU A 30 0.50 5.56 -1.81
N LEU A 31 0.61 6.28 -0.70
CA LEU A 31 -0.47 7.14 -0.19
C LEU A 31 -0.68 8.39 -1.06
N PRO A 32 0.36 9.17 -1.44
CA PRO A 32 0.16 10.32 -2.32
C PRO A 32 -0.32 9.92 -3.71
N GLY A 33 0.12 8.75 -4.20
CA GLY A 33 -0.31 8.19 -5.48
C GLY A 33 -1.68 7.52 -5.46
N LYS A 34 -2.39 7.50 -4.32
CA LYS A 34 -3.69 6.81 -4.15
C LYS A 34 -3.65 5.33 -4.58
N LYS A 35 -2.47 4.69 -4.47
CA LYS A 35 -2.24 3.28 -4.84
C LYS A 35 -2.58 2.32 -3.71
N ALA A 36 -2.64 2.82 -2.47
CA ALA A 36 -2.99 2.05 -1.30
C ALA A 36 -3.69 2.93 -0.25
N LEU A 37 -4.41 2.29 0.67
CA LEU A 37 -4.95 2.89 1.89
C LEU A 37 -4.19 2.36 3.10
N ARG A 38 -4.18 3.11 4.21
CA ARG A 38 -3.70 2.55 5.48
C ARG A 38 -4.69 1.50 5.95
N ALA A 39 -4.19 0.34 6.36
CA ALA A 39 -4.99 -0.58 7.14
C ALA A 39 -5.14 0.04 8.54
N ASN A 40 -6.39 0.17 8.99
CA ASN A 40 -6.68 0.36 10.41
C ASN A 40 -7.02 -1.03 10.96
N ASP A 41 -6.67 -1.29 12.22
CA ASP A 41 -7.05 -2.52 12.92
C ASP A 41 -8.56 -2.74 12.95
#